data_AF-A0A944X8L8-F1
#
_entry.id   AF-A0A944X8L8-F1
#
_cell.length_a   1.000
_cell.length_b   1.000
_cell.length_c   1.000
_cell.angle_alpha   90.00
_cell.angle_beta   90.00
_cell.angle_gamma   90.00
#
_symmetry.space_group_name_H-M   'P 1'
#
loop_
_entity.id
_entity.type
_entity.pdbx_description
1 polymer ?
#
loop_
_entity_poly.entity_id
_entity_poly.type
_entity_poly.pdbx_seq_one_letter_code
_entity_poly.pdbx_strand_id
1 'polypeptide(L)'
;MLHLLASLALVAATLIAARRYGVRRVALPACVPLLMSMAGPLQWVLVSGLAPAPIIGLLAAIQIERGRGYGEIIAMASVPGLALALMLMFSLDGSSDQRREIGDQVSVSLQGMGAETPEPEQLQQVIELMLQLFPGMAYLSMLFVAVVGYRMACGVAGRLQMSLPQPTPLHRWRFWDELIWGLIGALVLLLVFDGNLRTIGANALLVMAALYAVQGLALVRHALWRLGIQRFLEIVIYALLLFTSGISLVVLGLLGLMDTWFDWRRLGHARVDEVAGDDEEQ
;
A
#
# COMPACT_ATOMS: atom_id res chain seq x y z
N MET A 1 11.60 -10.95 4.95
CA MET A 1 11.44 -11.34 3.53
C MET A 1 10.50 -12.54 3.35
N LEU A 2 10.69 -13.65 4.06
CA LEU A 2 9.86 -14.86 3.95
C LEU A 2 8.35 -14.59 4.15
N HIS A 3 7.98 -13.84 5.20
CA HIS A 3 6.58 -13.53 5.51
C HIS A 3 5.88 -12.75 4.40
N LEU A 4 6.57 -11.78 3.78
CA LEU A 4 6.03 -10.97 2.69
C LEU A 4 5.77 -11.82 1.44
N LEU A 5 6.70 -12.71 1.09
CA LEU A 5 6.51 -13.66 -0.02
C LEU A 5 5.35 -14.64 0.27
N ALA A 6 5.23 -15.12 1.50
CA ALA A 6 4.13 -15.98 1.92
C ALA A 6 2.78 -15.25 1.80
N SER A 7 2.69 -13.99 2.26
CA SER A 7 1.49 -13.17 2.11
C SER A 7 1.10 -12.94 0.64
N LEU A 8 2.07 -12.66 -0.24
CA LEU A 8 1.82 -12.54 -1.69
C LEU A 8 1.26 -13.83 -2.29
N ALA A 9 1.87 -14.97 -1.94
CA ALA A 9 1.40 -16.28 -2.39
C ALA A 9 0.00 -16.60 -1.85
N LEU A 10 -0.30 -16.26 -0.60
CA LEU A 10 -1.61 -16.45 0.02
C LEU A 10 -2.70 -15.61 -0.66
N VAL A 11 -2.44 -14.33 -0.95
CA VAL A 11 -3.38 -13.49 -1.72
C VAL A 11 -3.68 -14.13 -3.07
N ALA A 12 -2.64 -14.53 -3.81
CA ALA A 12 -2.81 -15.10 -5.14
C ALA A 12 -3.55 -16.45 -5.09
N ALA A 13 -3.18 -17.33 -4.16
CA ALA A 13 -3.80 -18.64 -3.99
C ALA A 13 -5.27 -18.53 -3.58
N THR A 14 -5.61 -17.65 -2.64
CA THR A 14 -6.99 -17.45 -2.18
C THR A 14 -7.87 -16.83 -3.25
N LEU A 15 -7.36 -15.88 -4.02
CA LEU A 15 -8.06 -15.30 -5.16
C LEU A 15 -8.37 -16.35 -6.25
N ILE A 16 -7.38 -17.17 -6.61
CA ILE A 16 -7.56 -18.24 -7.61
C ILE A 16 -8.52 -19.32 -7.09
N ALA A 17 -8.36 -19.74 -5.83
CA ALA A 17 -9.22 -20.73 -5.21
C ALA A 17 -10.68 -20.24 -5.14
N ALA A 18 -10.91 -18.98 -4.76
CA ALA A 18 -12.24 -18.39 -4.70
C ALA A 18 -12.91 -18.36 -6.08
N ARG A 19 -12.14 -18.06 -7.14
CA ARG A 19 -12.64 -18.08 -8.52
C ARG A 19 -12.87 -19.49 -9.07
N ARG A 20 -12.12 -20.49 -8.61
CA ARG A 20 -12.24 -21.89 -9.08
C ARG A 20 -13.31 -22.70 -8.34
N TYR A 21 -13.42 -22.52 -7.02
CA TYR A 21 -14.29 -23.31 -6.15
C TYR A 21 -15.51 -22.53 -5.62
N GLY A 22 -15.58 -21.22 -5.91
CA GLY A 22 -16.59 -20.29 -5.43
C GLY A 22 -16.21 -19.65 -4.10
N VAL A 23 -16.49 -18.34 -3.97
CA VAL A 23 -16.18 -17.52 -2.77
C VAL A 23 -16.69 -18.16 -1.49
N ARG A 24 -17.91 -18.72 -1.50
CA ARG A 24 -18.58 -19.26 -0.31
C ARG A 24 -17.83 -20.45 0.31
N ARG A 25 -17.12 -21.24 -0.49
CA ARG A 25 -16.31 -22.39 0.00
C ARG A 25 -14.95 -21.97 0.51
N VAL A 26 -14.42 -20.85 0.01
CA VAL A 26 -13.08 -20.34 0.36
C VAL A 26 -13.12 -19.31 1.49
N ALA A 27 -14.29 -18.73 1.79
CA ALA A 27 -14.46 -17.75 2.85
C ALA A 27 -14.07 -18.29 4.24
N LEU A 28 -14.51 -19.50 4.59
CA LEU A 28 -14.19 -20.13 5.87
C LEU A 28 -12.67 -20.33 6.06
N PRO A 29 -11.94 -21.03 5.15
CA PRO A 29 -10.50 -21.20 5.31
C PRO A 29 -9.72 -19.89 5.22
N ALA A 30 -10.21 -18.89 4.49
CA ALA A 30 -9.56 -17.57 4.43
C ALA A 30 -9.64 -16.79 5.76
N CYS A 31 -10.68 -16.99 6.57
CA CYS A 31 -10.82 -16.33 7.86
C CYS A 31 -10.05 -17.03 9.00
N VAL A 32 -9.65 -18.30 8.84
CA VAL A 32 -8.97 -19.07 9.89
C VAL A 32 -7.68 -18.39 10.38
N PRO A 33 -6.77 -17.89 9.52
CA PRO A 33 -5.55 -17.21 10.00
C PRO A 33 -5.84 -15.95 10.81
N LEU A 34 -6.91 -15.20 10.47
CA LEU A 34 -7.34 -14.04 11.25
C LEU A 34 -7.86 -14.45 12.63
N LEU A 35 -8.72 -15.46 12.70
CA LEU A 35 -9.27 -15.96 13.97
C LEU A 35 -8.18 -16.54 14.88
N MET A 36 -7.25 -17.31 14.31
CA MET A 36 -6.09 -17.84 15.05
C MET A 36 -5.20 -16.73 15.60
N SER A 37 -5.09 -15.62 14.87
CA SER A 37 -4.30 -14.47 15.29
C SER A 37 -4.88 -13.70 16.49
N MET A 38 -6.15 -13.92 16.83
CA MET A 38 -6.78 -13.34 18.03
C MET A 38 -6.46 -14.13 19.31
N ALA A 39 -5.90 -15.34 19.19
CA ALA A 39 -5.39 -16.09 20.33
C ALA A 39 -4.01 -15.49 20.73
N GLY A 40 -3.86 -15.06 21.99
CA GLY A 40 -2.70 -14.32 22.52
C GLY A 40 -1.31 -14.65 21.95
N PRO A 41 -0.86 -15.92 21.90
CA PRO A 41 0.47 -16.27 21.40
C PRO A 41 0.66 -16.09 19.88
N LEU A 42 -0.40 -15.85 19.11
CA LEU A 42 -0.40 -15.76 17.65
C LEU A 42 -0.59 -14.32 17.13
N GLN A 43 -0.58 -13.29 18.00
CA GLN A 43 -0.70 -11.88 17.57
C GLN A 43 0.36 -11.47 16.54
N TRP A 44 1.53 -12.12 16.55
CA TRP A 44 2.59 -11.90 15.57
C TRP A 44 2.17 -12.27 14.13
N VAL A 45 1.21 -13.17 13.96
CA VAL A 45 0.64 -13.54 12.65
C VAL A 45 -0.21 -12.39 12.07
N LEU A 46 -0.81 -11.57 12.93
CA LEU A 46 -1.49 -10.33 12.54
C LEU A 46 -0.50 -9.34 11.96
N VAL A 47 0.55 -9.05 12.73
CA VAL A 47 1.53 -8.00 12.45
C VAL A 47 2.42 -8.37 11.27
N SER A 48 2.71 -9.66 11.09
CA SER A 48 3.46 -10.16 9.92
C SER A 48 2.70 -10.09 8.60
N GLY A 49 1.41 -9.76 8.61
CA GLY A 49 0.60 -9.64 7.40
C GLY A 49 0.11 -10.97 6.82
N LEU A 50 0.38 -12.10 7.48
CA LEU A 50 -0.09 -13.41 7.04
C LEU A 50 -1.60 -13.58 7.31
N ALA A 51 -2.10 -13.03 8.43
CA ALA A 51 -3.52 -13.09 8.77
C ALA A 51 -4.44 -12.31 7.80
N PRO A 52 -4.15 -11.05 7.43
CA PRO A 52 -5.02 -10.31 6.51
C PRO A 52 -4.89 -10.76 5.04
N ALA A 53 -3.77 -11.35 4.62
CA ALA A 53 -3.51 -11.70 3.22
C ALA A 53 -4.60 -12.57 2.54
N PRO A 54 -5.12 -13.64 3.16
CA PRO A 54 -6.24 -14.41 2.59
C PRO A 54 -7.53 -13.60 2.44
N ILE A 55 -7.79 -12.67 3.36
CA ILE A 55 -8.98 -11.81 3.32
C ILE A 55 -8.86 -10.80 2.19
N ILE A 56 -7.66 -10.25 1.97
CA ILE A 56 -7.35 -9.38 0.82
C ILE A 56 -7.66 -10.12 -0.49
N GLY A 57 -7.19 -11.37 -0.64
CA GLY A 57 -7.47 -12.18 -1.83
C GLY A 57 -8.95 -12.57 -1.99
N LEU A 58 -9.65 -12.85 -0.90
CA LEU A 58 -11.09 -13.14 -0.90
C LEU A 58 -11.93 -11.92 -1.30
N LEU A 59 -11.64 -10.75 -0.72
CA LEU A 59 -12.31 -9.49 -1.07
C LEU A 59 -12.06 -9.14 -2.53
N ALA A 60 -10.83 -9.31 -3.02
CA ALA A 60 -10.55 -9.13 -4.44
C ALA A 60 -11.42 -10.06 -5.31
N ALA A 61 -11.59 -11.33 -4.91
CA ALA A 61 -12.45 -12.28 -5.64
C ALA A 61 -13.92 -11.87 -5.67
N ILE A 62 -14.47 -11.43 -4.53
CA ILE A 62 -15.84 -10.93 -4.41
C ILE A 62 -16.08 -9.73 -5.33
N GLN A 63 -15.12 -8.81 -5.38
CA GLN A 63 -15.26 -7.59 -6.19
C GLN A 63 -15.15 -7.88 -7.69
N ILE A 64 -14.40 -8.92 -8.09
CA ILE A 64 -14.40 -9.43 -9.46
C ILE A 64 -15.76 -10.03 -9.84
N GLU A 65 -16.39 -10.79 -8.95
CA GLU A 65 -17.75 -11.33 -9.20
C GLU A 65 -18.79 -10.22 -9.36
N ARG A 66 -18.57 -9.07 -8.72
CA ARG A 66 -19.41 -7.87 -8.84
C ARG A 66 -19.12 -7.03 -10.10
N GLY A 67 -18.20 -7.46 -10.97
CA GLY A 67 -17.89 -6.77 -12.22
C GLY A 67 -17.19 -5.42 -12.06
N ARG A 68 -16.55 -5.16 -10.91
CA ARG A 68 -15.91 -3.87 -10.62
C ARG A 68 -14.58 -3.68 -11.34
N GLY A 69 -14.21 -2.43 -11.55
CA GLY A 69 -12.92 -2.06 -12.17
C GLY A 69 -11.72 -2.34 -11.27
N TYR A 70 -10.52 -2.38 -11.86
CA TYR A 70 -9.26 -2.68 -11.15
C TYR A 70 -9.01 -1.76 -9.93
N GLY A 71 -9.25 -0.45 -10.07
CA GLY A 71 -9.06 0.51 -8.99
C GLY A 71 -9.95 0.22 -7.78
N GLU A 72 -11.22 -0.08 -8.00
CA GLU A 72 -12.17 -0.42 -6.94
C GLU A 72 -11.85 -1.77 -6.27
N ILE A 73 -11.38 -2.75 -7.05
CA ILE A 73 -10.96 -4.05 -6.51
C ILE A 73 -9.82 -3.85 -5.51
N ILE A 74 -8.80 -3.07 -5.88
CA ILE A 74 -7.65 -2.81 -5.00
C ILE A 74 -8.04 -1.96 -3.79
N ALA A 75 -8.85 -0.92 -3.98
CA ALA A 75 -9.31 -0.07 -2.88
C ALA A 75 -10.12 -0.85 -1.83
N MET A 76 -10.98 -1.77 -2.27
CA MET A 76 -11.77 -2.61 -1.34
C MET A 76 -10.92 -3.74 -0.75
N ALA A 77 -9.95 -4.25 -1.49
CA ALA A 77 -9.00 -5.24 -0.98
C ALA A 77 -8.01 -4.67 0.05
N SER A 78 -7.81 -3.35 0.13
CA SER A 78 -6.95 -2.73 1.15
C SER A 78 -7.65 -2.49 2.50
N VAL A 79 -8.98 -2.65 2.57
CA VAL A 79 -9.78 -2.44 3.81
C VAL A 79 -9.26 -3.26 5.01
N PRO A 80 -8.90 -4.55 4.90
CA PRO A 80 -8.32 -5.30 6.01
C PRO A 80 -6.99 -4.71 6.49
N GLY A 81 -6.18 -4.16 5.58
CA GLY A 81 -4.95 -3.47 5.92
C GLY A 81 -5.22 -2.17 6.68
N LEU A 82 -6.26 -1.42 6.29
CA LEU A 82 -6.67 -0.20 6.99
C LEU A 82 -7.16 -0.53 8.42
N ALA A 83 -7.96 -1.57 8.56
CA ALA A 83 -8.42 -2.05 9.86
C ALA A 83 -7.25 -2.47 10.76
N LEU A 84 -6.24 -3.16 10.21
CA LEU A 84 -5.02 -3.49 10.93
C LEU A 84 -4.26 -2.25 11.38
N ALA A 85 -4.11 -1.25 10.49
CA ALA A 85 -3.43 0.00 10.84
C ALA A 85 -4.16 0.75 11.96
N LEU A 86 -5.49 0.86 11.90
CA LEU A 86 -6.28 1.46 12.98
C LEU A 86 -6.13 0.67 14.29
N MET A 87 -6.22 -0.66 14.24
CA MET A 87 -6.03 -1.50 15.42
C MET A 87 -4.63 -1.30 16.04
N LEU A 88 -3.58 -1.27 15.22
CA LEU A 88 -2.21 -1.01 15.68
C LEU A 88 -2.10 0.38 16.30
N MET A 89 -2.76 1.37 15.73
CA MET A 89 -2.75 2.72 16.27
C MET A 89 -3.36 2.78 17.69
N PHE A 90 -4.47 2.09 17.93
CA PHE A 90 -5.05 1.99 19.28
C PHE A 90 -4.24 1.10 20.23
N SER A 91 -3.52 0.11 19.70
CA SER A 91 -2.73 -0.82 20.52
C SER A 91 -1.37 -0.25 20.93
N LEU A 92 -0.79 0.62 20.09
CA LEU A 92 0.51 1.26 20.30
C LEU A 92 0.41 2.59 21.08
N ASP A 93 -0.81 3.04 21.37
CA ASP A 93 -1.08 4.13 22.34
C ASP A 93 -0.88 3.67 23.81
N GLY A 94 0.02 2.70 24.01
CA GLY A 94 0.42 2.16 25.31
C GLY A 94 1.19 3.18 26.16
N SER A 95 1.27 2.92 27.46
CA SER A 95 1.88 3.82 28.46
C SER A 95 3.32 4.19 28.09
N SER A 96 3.74 5.40 28.50
CA SER A 96 5.11 5.89 28.36
C SER A 96 6.17 4.89 28.85
N ASP A 97 5.80 4.04 29.81
CA ASP A 97 6.68 3.04 30.41
C ASP A 97 7.02 1.89 29.43
N GLN A 98 6.07 1.46 28.60
CA GLN A 98 6.32 0.44 27.59
C GLN A 98 7.28 0.92 26.51
N ARG A 99 7.21 2.21 26.14
CA ARG A 99 8.12 2.81 25.15
C ARG A 99 9.54 2.94 25.70
N ARG A 100 9.66 3.26 26.98
CA ARG A 100 10.96 3.30 27.70
C ARG A 100 11.59 1.92 27.78
N GLU A 101 10.80 0.88 28.08
CA GLU A 101 11.28 -0.50 28.13
C GLU A 101 11.83 -0.96 26.77
N ILE A 102 11.15 -0.62 25.66
CA ILE A 102 11.67 -0.91 24.30
C ILE A 102 13.00 -0.18 24.06
N GLY A 103 13.12 1.09 24.48
CA GLY A 103 14.36 1.86 24.39
C GLY A 103 15.52 1.22 25.15
N ASP A 104 15.26 0.81 26.38
CA ASP A 104 16.24 0.13 27.22
C ASP A 104 16.67 -1.20 26.59
N GLN A 105 15.72 -2.00 26.09
CA GLN A 105 16.02 -3.28 25.43
C GLN A 105 16.85 -3.10 24.14
N VAL A 106 16.55 -2.08 23.34
CA VAL A 106 17.31 -1.76 22.12
C VAL A 106 18.73 -1.31 22.49
N SER A 107 18.89 -0.48 23.53
CA SER A 107 20.20 -0.02 23.99
C SER A 107 21.08 -1.18 24.47
N VAL A 108 20.52 -2.11 25.26
CA VAL A 108 21.20 -3.32 25.73
C VAL A 108 21.59 -4.22 24.56
N SER A 109 20.72 -4.34 23.55
CA SER A 109 21.02 -5.11 22.33
C SER A 109 22.16 -4.49 21.52
N LEU A 110 22.21 -3.17 21.39
CA LEU A 110 23.29 -2.45 20.70
C LEU A 110 24.63 -2.60 21.43
N GLN A 111 24.64 -2.52 22.76
CA GLN A 111 25.83 -2.78 23.57
C GLN A 111 26.33 -4.22 23.39
N GLY A 112 25.41 -5.19 23.36
CA GLY A 112 25.74 -6.60 23.09
C GLY A 112 26.35 -6.86 21.72
N MET A 113 26.09 -5.97 20.74
CA MET A 113 26.68 -6.02 19.40
C MET A 113 27.98 -5.20 19.27
N GLY A 114 28.43 -4.56 20.34
CA GLY A 114 29.63 -3.71 20.35
C GLY A 114 29.48 -2.40 19.57
N ALA A 115 28.25 -1.94 19.34
CA ALA A 115 27.97 -0.68 18.68
C ALA A 115 28.01 0.49 19.68
N GLU A 116 28.44 1.67 19.23
CA GLU A 116 28.28 2.91 20.01
C GLU A 116 26.78 3.15 20.26
N THR A 117 26.40 3.25 21.53
CA THR A 117 25.02 3.56 21.91
C THR A 117 24.74 5.03 21.65
N PRO A 118 23.70 5.37 20.87
CA PRO A 118 23.22 6.74 20.77
C PRO A 118 22.82 7.28 22.15
N GLU A 119 22.80 8.61 22.28
CA GLU A 119 22.22 9.29 23.44
C GLU A 119 20.80 8.76 23.71
N PRO A 120 20.43 8.47 24.98
CA PRO A 120 19.15 7.85 25.32
C PRO A 120 17.95 8.69 24.82
N GLU A 121 18.08 10.02 24.81
CA GLU A 121 17.06 10.93 24.29
C GLU A 121 16.87 10.78 22.78
N GLN A 122 17.96 10.64 22.01
CA GLN A 122 17.89 10.45 20.56
C GLN A 122 17.29 9.07 20.23
N LEU A 123 17.68 8.03 20.97
CA LEU A 123 17.12 6.69 20.80
C LEU A 123 15.62 6.67 21.09
N GLN A 124 15.18 7.35 22.15
CA GLN A 124 13.76 7.50 22.49
C GLN A 124 12.98 8.23 21.39
N GLN A 125 13.51 9.34 20.86
CA GLN A 125 12.88 10.06 19.75
C GLN A 125 12.72 9.20 18.49
N VAL A 126 13.75 8.41 18.15
CA VAL A 126 13.68 7.49 17.01
C VAL A 126 12.63 6.42 17.24
N ILE A 127 12.58 5.81 18.43
CA ILE A 127 11.58 4.79 18.77
C ILE A 127 10.17 5.37 18.74
N GLU A 128 9.97 6.57 19.29
CA GLU A 128 8.68 7.26 19.23
C GLU A 128 8.24 7.50 17.79
N LEU A 129 9.12 8.00 16.92
CA LEU A 129 8.82 8.19 15.50
C LEU A 129 8.52 6.87 14.79
N MET A 130 9.29 5.81 15.08
CA MET A 130 9.07 4.50 14.49
C MET A 130 7.72 3.91 14.89
N LEU A 131 7.37 3.97 16.19
CA LEU A 131 6.08 3.50 16.70
C LEU A 131 4.93 4.35 16.17
N GLN A 132 5.12 5.66 16.05
CA GLN A 132 4.12 6.58 15.52
C GLN A 132 3.81 6.29 14.04
N LEU A 133 4.81 5.97 13.22
CA LEU A 133 4.65 5.70 11.78
C LEU A 133 4.38 4.23 11.44
N PHE A 134 4.52 3.33 12.43
CA PHE A 134 4.34 1.88 12.24
C PHE A 134 2.97 1.51 11.65
N PRO A 135 1.83 2.08 12.10
CA PRO A 135 0.52 1.79 11.51
C PRO A 135 0.44 2.08 10.01
N GLY A 136 0.98 3.22 9.58
CA GLY A 136 0.99 3.64 8.18
C GLY A 136 1.91 2.77 7.34
N MET A 137 3.07 2.38 7.86
CA MET A 137 3.96 1.41 7.21
C MET A 137 3.28 0.04 7.05
N ALA A 138 2.57 -0.43 8.07
CA ALA A 138 1.80 -1.67 8.00
C ALA A 138 0.70 -1.60 6.93
N TYR A 139 -0.03 -0.49 6.84
CA TYR A 139 -1.01 -0.25 5.78
C TYR A 139 -0.37 -0.31 4.39
N LEU A 140 0.74 0.41 4.18
CA LEU A 140 1.45 0.43 2.90
C LEU A 140 1.95 -0.96 2.49
N SER A 141 2.44 -1.73 3.46
CA SER A 141 2.84 -3.12 3.23
C SER A 141 1.65 -3.98 2.78
N MET A 142 0.48 -3.85 3.43
CA MET A 142 -0.72 -4.58 3.03
C MET A 142 -1.25 -4.14 1.66
N LEU A 143 -1.20 -2.84 1.36
CA LEU A 143 -1.57 -2.32 0.05
C LEU A 143 -0.64 -2.86 -1.05
N PHE A 144 0.67 -2.89 -0.78
CA PHE A 144 1.65 -3.50 -1.67
C PHE A 144 1.36 -4.99 -1.91
N VAL A 145 1.07 -5.73 -0.84
CA VAL A 145 0.69 -7.14 -0.90
C VAL A 145 -0.60 -7.35 -1.72
N ALA A 146 -1.60 -6.49 -1.58
CA ALA A 146 -2.83 -6.54 -2.36
C ALA A 146 -2.57 -6.32 -3.85
N VAL A 147 -1.83 -5.27 -4.20
CA VAL A 147 -1.48 -4.92 -5.59
C VAL A 147 -0.65 -6.03 -6.24
N VAL A 148 0.46 -6.41 -5.62
CA VAL A 148 1.41 -7.36 -6.20
C VAL A 148 0.84 -8.77 -6.19
N GLY A 149 0.12 -9.15 -5.12
CA GLY A 149 -0.58 -10.42 -5.02
C GLY A 149 -1.65 -10.57 -6.10
N TYR A 150 -2.42 -9.53 -6.39
CA TYR A 150 -3.37 -9.53 -7.51
C TYR A 150 -2.68 -9.69 -8.87
N ARG A 151 -1.59 -8.95 -9.10
CA ARG A 151 -0.81 -9.07 -10.35
C ARG A 151 -0.21 -10.47 -10.53
N MET A 152 0.29 -11.06 -9.44
CA MET A 152 0.78 -12.43 -9.40
C MET A 152 -0.34 -13.42 -9.74
N ALA A 153 -1.54 -13.23 -9.16
CA ALA A 153 -2.71 -14.04 -9.47
C ALA A 153 -3.10 -13.96 -10.95
N CYS A 154 -3.06 -12.77 -11.57
CA CYS A 154 -3.31 -12.61 -13.00
C CYS A 154 -2.31 -13.36 -13.86
N GLY A 155 -1.02 -13.32 -13.51
CA GLY A 155 0.02 -14.06 -14.21
C GLY A 155 -0.17 -15.59 -14.15
N VAL A 156 -0.63 -16.09 -13.00
CA VAL A 156 -0.94 -17.53 -12.82
C VAL A 156 -2.27 -17.91 -13.47
N ALA A 157 -3.29 -17.05 -13.39
CA ALA A 157 -4.61 -17.26 -13.99
C ALA A 157 -4.54 -17.42 -15.52
N GLY A 158 -3.65 -16.68 -16.18
CA GLY A 158 -3.37 -16.85 -17.61
C GLY A 158 -2.89 -18.28 -17.96
N ARG A 159 -2.13 -18.93 -17.06
CA ARG A 159 -1.72 -20.33 -17.23
C ARG A 159 -2.84 -21.33 -16.93
N LEU A 160 -3.82 -20.93 -16.13
CA LEU A 160 -4.96 -21.74 -15.73
C LEU A 160 -6.20 -21.54 -16.63
N GLN A 161 -6.06 -20.79 -17.74
CA GLN A 161 -7.16 -20.43 -18.64
C GLN A 161 -8.33 -19.71 -17.95
N MET A 162 -8.04 -18.96 -16.89
CA MET A 162 -9.03 -18.19 -16.13
C MET A 162 -9.00 -16.72 -16.54
N SER A 163 -10.16 -16.13 -16.79
CA SER A 163 -10.30 -14.69 -17.04
C SER A 163 -10.36 -13.92 -15.71
N LEU A 164 -9.39 -13.04 -15.52
CA LEU A 164 -9.37 -12.01 -14.48
C LEU A 164 -9.28 -10.63 -15.14
N PRO A 165 -9.87 -9.58 -14.55
CA PRO A 165 -9.69 -8.21 -15.03
C PRO A 165 -8.20 -7.87 -15.12
N GLN A 166 -7.74 -7.44 -16.30
CA GLN A 166 -6.33 -7.16 -16.49
C GLN A 166 -5.89 -5.98 -15.61
N PRO A 167 -4.75 -6.09 -14.90
CA PRO A 167 -4.27 -5.01 -14.07
C PRO A 167 -3.83 -3.84 -14.95
N THR A 168 -4.20 -2.62 -14.56
CA THR A 168 -3.77 -1.41 -15.29
C THR A 168 -2.24 -1.40 -15.38
N PRO A 169 -1.66 -1.12 -16.56
CA PRO A 169 -0.21 -1.05 -16.70
C PRO A 169 0.32 0.19 -15.97
N LEU A 170 1.51 0.10 -15.37
CA LEU A 170 2.06 1.16 -14.51
C LEU A 170 2.11 2.54 -15.19
N HIS A 171 2.42 2.61 -16.49
CA HIS A 171 2.46 3.87 -17.24
C HIS A 171 1.08 4.56 -17.40
N ARG A 172 -0.03 3.88 -17.09
CA ARG A 172 -1.39 4.43 -17.06
C ARG A 172 -1.95 4.59 -15.64
N TRP A 173 -1.15 4.35 -14.61
CA TRP A 173 -1.62 4.53 -13.23
C TRP A 173 -1.79 6.02 -12.94
N ARG A 174 -3.03 6.42 -12.67
CA ARG A 174 -3.42 7.75 -12.22
C ARG A 174 -4.52 7.58 -11.18
N PHE A 175 -4.37 8.23 -10.03
CA PHE A 175 -5.40 8.26 -9.01
C PHE A 175 -6.45 9.33 -9.33
N TRP A 176 -7.62 9.27 -8.66
CA TRP A 176 -8.66 10.28 -8.80
C TRP A 176 -8.17 11.67 -8.33
N ASP A 177 -8.63 12.73 -9.00
CA ASP A 177 -8.12 14.09 -8.77
C ASP A 177 -8.47 14.60 -7.35
N GLU A 178 -9.56 14.10 -6.75
CA GLU A 178 -9.98 14.41 -5.38
C GLU A 178 -9.00 13.92 -4.30
N LEU A 179 -8.02 13.07 -4.66
CA LEU A 179 -7.02 12.56 -3.72
C LEU A 179 -6.22 13.71 -3.06
N ILE A 180 -6.13 14.88 -3.72
CA ILE A 180 -5.48 16.07 -3.18
C ILE A 180 -6.12 16.51 -1.85
N TRP A 181 -7.44 16.38 -1.71
CA TRP A 181 -8.12 16.73 -0.46
C TRP A 181 -7.72 15.81 0.70
N GLY A 182 -7.41 14.55 0.42
CA GLY A 182 -6.83 13.63 1.39
C GLY A 182 -5.44 14.08 1.86
N LEU A 183 -4.61 14.60 0.95
CA LEU A 183 -3.29 15.14 1.28
C LEU A 183 -3.41 16.40 2.14
N ILE A 184 -4.28 17.33 1.75
CA ILE A 184 -4.53 18.56 2.50
C ILE A 184 -5.08 18.23 3.89
N GLY A 185 -6.06 17.33 3.98
CA GLY A 185 -6.62 16.87 5.25
C GLY A 185 -5.55 16.25 6.16
N ALA A 186 -4.70 15.38 5.62
CA ALA A 186 -3.58 14.79 6.38
C ALA A 186 -2.60 15.86 6.90
N LEU A 187 -2.27 16.85 6.07
CA LEU A 187 -1.39 17.95 6.45
C LEU A 187 -2.00 18.83 7.55
N VAL A 188 -3.31 19.14 7.43
CA VAL A 188 -4.05 19.88 8.46
C VAL A 188 -4.06 19.10 9.77
N LEU A 189 -4.36 17.80 9.74
CA LEU A 189 -4.33 16.95 10.94
C LEU A 189 -2.94 16.94 11.60
N LEU A 190 -1.87 16.92 10.80
CA LEU A 190 -0.51 16.88 11.29
C LEU A 190 -0.03 18.22 11.91
N LEU A 191 -0.41 19.35 11.31
CA LEU A 191 0.12 20.67 11.67
C LEU A 191 -0.74 21.43 12.68
N VAL A 192 -2.05 21.16 12.72
CA VAL A 192 -3.01 21.94 13.53
C VAL A 192 -3.38 21.23 14.84
N PHE A 193 -3.37 19.89 14.86
CA PHE A 193 -3.82 19.10 16.00
C PHE A 193 -2.65 18.41 16.71
N ASP A 194 -2.88 18.03 17.96
CA ASP A 194 -1.93 17.30 18.80
C ASP A 194 -2.43 15.88 19.15
N GLY A 195 -1.56 15.10 19.78
CA GLY A 195 -1.87 13.75 20.26
C GLY A 195 -2.30 12.80 19.13
N ASN A 196 -3.41 12.09 19.33
CA ASN A 196 -3.86 11.04 18.42
C ASN A 196 -4.23 11.58 17.03
N LEU A 197 -4.80 12.79 16.95
CA LEU A 197 -5.13 13.43 15.68
C LEU A 197 -3.87 13.75 14.86
N ARG A 198 -2.81 14.22 15.51
CA ARG A 198 -1.49 14.42 14.88
C ARG A 198 -0.92 13.12 14.32
N THR A 199 -1.05 12.03 15.09
CA THR A 199 -0.60 10.69 14.66
C THR A 199 -1.42 10.15 13.48
N ILE A 200 -2.73 10.41 13.43
CA ILE A 200 -3.56 10.09 12.25
C ILE A 200 -3.05 10.86 11.05
N GLY A 201 -2.83 12.18 11.21
CA GLY A 201 -2.28 13.05 10.17
C GLY A 201 -0.92 12.57 9.64
N ALA A 202 0.00 12.17 10.53
CA ALA A 202 1.32 11.66 10.17
C ALA A 202 1.24 10.37 9.34
N ASN A 203 0.43 9.40 9.79
CA ASN A 203 0.26 8.13 9.08
C ASN A 203 -0.48 8.32 7.75
N ALA A 204 -1.51 9.16 7.72
CA ALA A 204 -2.21 9.51 6.49
C ALA A 204 -1.24 10.18 5.51
N LEU A 205 -0.42 11.14 5.96
CA LEU A 205 0.55 11.82 5.13
C LEU A 205 1.60 10.86 4.57
N LEU A 206 2.09 9.92 5.38
CA LEU A 206 3.00 8.86 4.93
C LEU A 206 2.39 8.04 3.79
N VAL A 207 1.13 7.64 3.94
CA VAL A 207 0.40 6.87 2.92
C VAL A 207 0.22 7.70 1.66
N MET A 208 -0.21 8.96 1.78
CA MET A 208 -0.40 9.87 0.65
C MET A 208 0.91 10.12 -0.10
N ALA A 209 2.01 10.35 0.61
CA ALA A 209 3.33 10.53 0.03
C ALA A 209 3.74 9.29 -0.80
N ALA A 210 3.50 8.08 -0.28
CA ALA A 210 3.78 6.86 -1.01
C ALA A 210 2.88 6.68 -2.26
N LEU A 211 1.59 7.00 -2.17
CA LEU A 211 0.68 6.94 -3.32
C LEU A 211 1.11 7.92 -4.42
N TYR A 212 1.41 9.16 -4.07
CA TYR A 212 1.91 10.15 -5.03
C TYR A 212 3.29 9.77 -5.57
N ALA A 213 4.17 9.18 -4.77
CA ALA A 213 5.45 8.68 -5.28
C ALA A 213 5.26 7.57 -6.33
N VAL A 214 4.29 6.67 -6.13
CA VAL A 214 3.91 5.67 -7.14
C VAL A 214 3.34 6.32 -8.40
N GLN A 215 2.52 7.36 -8.26
CA GLN A 215 2.02 8.14 -9.40
C GLN A 215 3.15 8.87 -10.15
N GLY A 216 4.12 9.44 -9.44
CA GLY A 216 5.33 10.03 -10.03
C GLY A 216 6.16 8.98 -10.77
N LEU A 217 6.29 7.78 -10.22
CA LEU A 217 6.97 6.67 -10.90
C LEU A 217 6.21 6.25 -12.17
N ALA A 218 4.88 6.25 -12.14
CA ALA A 218 4.04 6.02 -13.31
C ALA A 218 4.22 7.10 -14.39
N LEU A 219 4.35 8.37 -13.99
CA LEU A 219 4.67 9.47 -14.90
C LEU A 219 6.07 9.30 -15.52
N VAL A 220 7.08 9.00 -14.71
CA VAL A 220 8.45 8.72 -15.21
C VAL A 220 8.40 7.57 -16.20
N ARG A 221 7.75 6.45 -15.86
CA ARG A 221 7.59 5.30 -16.76
C ARG A 221 6.90 5.68 -18.07
N HIS A 222 5.85 6.51 -18.01
CA HIS A 222 5.15 7.02 -19.18
C HIS A 222 6.06 7.86 -20.08
N ALA A 223 6.85 8.77 -19.48
CA ALA A 223 7.82 9.59 -20.21
C ALA A 223 8.88 8.72 -20.89
N LEU A 224 9.46 7.74 -20.19
CA LEU A 224 10.43 6.81 -20.77
C LEU A 224 9.84 6.00 -21.92
N TRP A 225 8.60 5.55 -21.79
CA TRP A 225 7.89 4.82 -22.83
C TRP A 225 7.63 5.69 -24.07
N ARG A 226 7.15 6.93 -23.88
CA ARG A 226 6.89 7.88 -24.95
C ARG A 226 8.15 8.30 -25.70
N LEU A 227 9.27 8.42 -24.99
CA LEU A 227 10.58 8.74 -25.55
C LEU A 227 11.25 7.55 -26.25
N GLY A 228 10.66 6.35 -26.22
CA GLY A 228 11.24 5.16 -26.85
C GLY A 228 12.55 4.71 -26.21
N ILE A 229 12.76 5.04 -24.93
CA ILE A 229 14.03 4.77 -24.25
C ILE A 229 14.27 3.26 -24.12
N GLN A 230 15.50 2.84 -24.41
CA GLN A 230 15.89 1.43 -24.30
C GLN A 230 15.79 0.93 -22.86
N ARG A 231 15.41 -0.35 -22.70
CA ARG A 231 15.22 -0.99 -21.37
C ARG A 231 16.44 -0.88 -20.45
N PHE A 232 17.65 -0.84 -21.01
CA PHE A 232 18.88 -0.66 -20.22
C PHE A 232 18.91 0.68 -19.48
N LEU A 233 18.59 1.78 -20.17
CA LEU A 233 18.59 3.11 -19.56
C LEU A 233 17.46 3.28 -18.54
N GLU A 234 16.32 2.63 -18.77
CA GLU A 234 15.24 2.56 -17.78
C GLU A 234 15.72 1.90 -16.46
N ILE A 235 16.50 0.81 -16.54
CA ILE A 235 17.06 0.15 -15.35
C ILE A 235 18.04 1.07 -14.63
N VAL A 236 18.90 1.80 -15.35
CA VAL A 236 19.85 2.76 -14.77
C VAL A 236 19.11 3.88 -14.01
N ILE A 237 18.03 4.42 -14.58
CA ILE A 237 17.22 5.45 -13.94
C ILE A 237 16.58 4.92 -12.65
N TYR A 238 16.02 3.71 -12.67
CA TYR A 238 15.48 3.10 -11.44
C TYR A 238 16.56 2.78 -10.41
N ALA A 239 17.77 2.38 -10.83
CA ALA A 239 18.89 2.15 -9.93
C ALA A 239 19.33 3.47 -9.26
N LEU A 240 19.37 4.57 -10.01
CA LEU A 240 19.69 5.89 -9.47
C LEU A 240 18.61 6.41 -8.51
N LEU A 241 17.34 6.20 -8.84
CA LEU A 241 16.22 6.52 -7.95
C LEU A 241 16.31 5.71 -6.64
N LEU A 242 16.64 4.43 -6.73
CA LEU A 242 16.83 3.57 -5.55
C LEU A 242 18.03 4.02 -4.72
N PHE A 243 19.15 4.36 -5.36
CA PHE A 243 20.36 4.82 -4.67
C PHE A 243 20.14 6.12 -3.88
N THR A 244 19.31 7.02 -4.41
CA THR A 244 18.98 8.30 -3.77
C THR A 244 17.75 8.24 -2.84
N SER A 245 17.14 7.05 -2.70
CA SER A 245 16.04 6.65 -1.80
C SER A 245 15.17 7.80 -1.26
N GLY A 246 15.59 8.49 -0.19
CA GLY A 246 14.81 9.55 0.46
C GLY A 246 14.50 10.75 -0.44
N ILE A 247 15.51 11.28 -1.14
CA ILE A 247 15.32 12.40 -2.08
C ILE A 247 14.40 11.98 -3.23
N SER A 248 14.60 10.77 -3.73
CA SER A 248 13.78 10.21 -4.81
C SER A 248 12.32 10.06 -4.42
N LEU A 249 12.00 9.66 -3.19
CA LEU A 249 10.61 9.60 -2.72
C LEU A 249 9.95 10.98 -2.73
N VAL A 250 10.65 12.02 -2.27
CA VAL A 250 10.14 13.41 -2.29
C VAL A 250 9.95 13.90 -3.72
N VAL A 251 10.95 13.72 -4.59
CA VAL A 251 10.89 14.14 -6.00
C VAL A 251 9.76 13.41 -6.74
N LEU A 252 9.62 12.10 -6.55
CA LEU A 252 8.53 11.32 -7.15
C LEU A 252 7.18 11.75 -6.59
N GLY A 253 7.08 12.02 -5.28
CA GLY A 253 5.85 12.52 -4.67
C GLY A 253 5.40 13.85 -5.28
N LEU A 254 6.34 14.79 -5.45
CA LEU A 254 6.06 16.07 -6.11
C LEU A 254 5.67 15.89 -7.58
N LEU A 255 6.38 15.05 -8.33
CA LEU A 255 6.04 14.74 -9.72
C LEU A 255 4.64 14.12 -9.83
N GLY A 256 4.28 13.20 -8.93
CA GLY A 256 2.95 12.59 -8.88
C GLY A 256 1.86 13.59 -8.52
N LEU A 257 2.13 14.51 -7.59
CA LEU A 257 1.19 15.59 -7.26
C LEU A 257 0.98 16.54 -8.44
N MET A 258 2.06 16.90 -9.14
CA MET A 258 1.96 17.77 -10.31
C MET A 258 1.21 17.11 -11.47
N ASP A 259 1.35 15.80 -11.64
CA ASP A 259 0.61 15.02 -12.64
C ASP A 259 -0.93 15.02 -12.40
N THR A 260 -1.38 15.32 -11.18
CA THR A 260 -2.81 15.53 -10.91
C THR A 260 -3.32 16.87 -11.43
N TRP A 261 -2.49 17.92 -11.41
CA TRP A 261 -2.87 19.27 -11.86
C TRP A 261 -2.66 19.46 -13.35
N PHE A 262 -1.55 18.95 -13.87
CA PHE A 262 -1.18 19.04 -15.27
C PHE A 262 -1.34 17.64 -15.86
N ASP A 263 -2.39 17.41 -16.65
CA ASP A 263 -2.61 16.15 -17.37
C ASP A 263 -1.59 15.99 -18.51
N TRP A 264 -0.30 15.91 -18.16
CA TRP A 264 0.82 15.76 -19.09
C TRP A 264 0.75 14.48 -19.91
N ARG A 265 0.04 13.47 -19.37
CA ARG A 265 -0.16 12.17 -19.99
C ARG A 265 -1.39 12.11 -20.89
N ARG A 266 -2.23 13.18 -20.90
CA ARG A 266 -3.51 13.25 -21.62
C ARG A 266 -4.37 12.02 -21.39
N LEU A 267 -4.48 11.61 -20.13
CA LEU A 267 -5.24 10.42 -19.72
C LEU A 267 -6.69 10.74 -19.34
N GLY A 268 -7.09 12.03 -19.31
CA GLY A 268 -8.43 12.49 -18.92
C GLY A 268 -9.41 12.77 -20.08
N HIS A 269 -10.63 12.22 -19.91
CA HIS A 269 -11.90 12.38 -20.66
C HIS A 269 -11.97 11.89 -22.13
N ALA A 270 -11.76 10.60 -22.36
CA ALA A 270 -12.12 9.95 -23.64
C ALA A 270 -13.52 9.29 -23.63
N ARG A 271 -14.51 9.81 -22.89
CA ARG A 271 -15.83 9.13 -22.77
C ARG A 271 -17.07 10.01 -22.53
N VAL A 272 -17.01 11.31 -22.85
CA VAL A 272 -18.22 12.16 -22.79
C VAL A 272 -18.60 12.72 -24.16
N ASP A 273 -17.64 12.94 -25.06
CA ASP A 273 -17.94 13.56 -26.36
C ASP A 273 -18.46 12.59 -27.43
N GLU A 274 -18.30 11.27 -27.24
CA GLU A 274 -18.80 10.27 -28.21
C GLU A 274 -20.28 9.91 -28.00
N VAL A 275 -20.87 10.23 -26.83
CA VAL A 275 -22.30 9.99 -26.56
C VAL A 275 -23.13 11.26 -26.84
N ALA A 276 -22.53 12.44 -26.76
CA ALA A 276 -23.22 13.70 -27.06
C ALA A 276 -23.37 13.98 -28.57
N GLY A 277 -22.65 13.25 -29.44
CA GLY A 277 -22.74 13.43 -30.89
C GLY A 277 -23.83 12.61 -31.59
N ASP A 278 -24.29 11.52 -30.98
CA ASP A 278 -25.28 10.62 -31.60
C ASP A 278 -26.74 10.96 -31.20
N ASP A 279 -26.94 11.79 -30.18
CA ASP A 279 -28.26 12.18 -29.68
C ASP A 279 -28.79 13.49 -30.31
N GLU A 280 -28.01 14.18 -31.16
CA GLU A 280 -28.45 15.39 -31.89
C GLU A 280 -28.86 15.15 -33.36
N GLU A 281 -28.76 13.90 -33.87
CA GLU A 281 -29.13 13.56 -35.26
C GLU A 281 -30.33 12.60 -35.41
N GLN A 282 -31.27 12.55 -34.45
CA GLN A 282 -32.55 11.84 -34.62
C GLN A 282 -33.77 12.76 -34.58
#